data_AF-A0AA87CRJ3-F1
#
_entry.id   AF-A0AA87CRJ3-F1
#
_cell.length_a   1.000
_cell.length_b   1.000
_cell.length_c   1.000
_cell.angle_alpha   90.00
_cell.angle_beta   90.00
_cell.angle_gamma   90.00
#
_symmetry.space_group_name_H-M   'P 1'
#
loop_
_entity.id
_entity.type
_entity.pdbx_description
1 polymer ?
#
loop_
_entity_poly.entity_id
_entity_poly.type
_entity_poly.pdbx_seq_one_letter_code
_entity_poly.pdbx_strand_id
1 'polypeptide(L)'
;MVIRSWQYRHDSYGNVISRENPNQVKQTYQYDGDNRLVIAQTSDMKAQYHYDALGRRIHKVVESRAHGTLKRHETHFVWQGLRLLQEQDINTGKCQTYCYEEHGSYTPLAVIVKQPAGYRYYWHHCDINSAPLDVTNAQGNTVWSGKYERFGFVRSSPLSFYSDPEREMESFEQNLRYAGQYFDNETGLHFNTFRFYDPQIGRFIMPDPIGLLGGMNLYAYAPNPLGFHATCR
;
A
#
# COMPACT_ATOMS: atom_id res chain seq x y z
N MET A 1 -0.65 34.31 7.74
CA MET A 1 -0.96 32.88 7.90
C MET A 1 -0.19 32.13 6.81
N VAL A 2 0.90 31.45 7.16
CA VAL A 2 1.71 30.71 6.17
C VAL A 2 1.04 29.37 5.95
N ILE A 3 0.37 29.18 4.81
CA ILE A 3 -0.09 27.87 4.38
C ILE A 3 1.17 27.08 4.00
N ARG A 4 1.61 26.17 4.87
CA ARG A 4 2.72 25.28 4.55
C ARG A 4 2.20 24.15 3.67
N SER A 5 2.81 23.97 2.51
CA SER A 5 2.51 22.88 1.58
C SER A 5 3.52 21.74 1.72
N TRP A 6 3.24 20.62 1.08
CA TRP A 6 4.21 19.54 0.93
C TRP A 6 5.46 20.02 0.18
N GLN A 7 6.64 19.61 0.65
CA GLN A 7 7.92 19.90 0.00
C GLN A 7 8.61 18.60 -0.41
N TYR A 8 9.20 18.58 -1.61
CA TYR A 8 9.87 17.40 -2.17
C TYR A 8 11.27 17.77 -2.65
N ARG A 9 12.22 16.85 -2.47
CA ARG A 9 13.58 16.93 -3.05
C ARG A 9 13.84 15.68 -3.86
N HIS A 10 14.57 15.85 -4.96
CA HIS A 10 14.87 14.78 -5.91
C HIS A 10 16.38 14.60 -6.08
N ASP A 11 16.79 13.40 -6.49
CA ASP A 11 18.15 13.15 -7.00
C ASP A 11 18.27 13.52 -8.49
N SER A 12 19.45 13.25 -9.09
CA SER A 12 19.71 13.50 -10.51
C SER A 12 18.91 12.60 -11.46
N TYR A 13 18.38 11.48 -10.96
CA TYR A 13 17.56 10.54 -11.73
C TYR A 13 16.06 10.86 -11.62
N GLY A 14 15.69 11.84 -10.81
CA GLY A 14 14.30 12.28 -10.62
C GLY A 14 13.56 11.54 -9.51
N ASN A 15 14.23 10.67 -8.74
CA ASN A 15 13.58 10.01 -7.61
C ASN A 15 13.44 11.00 -6.45
N VAL A 16 12.30 10.97 -5.77
CA VAL A 16 12.12 11.71 -4.52
C VAL A 16 13.03 11.12 -3.45
N ILE A 17 14.01 11.87 -2.97
CA ILE A 17 14.90 11.48 -1.85
C ILE A 17 14.42 12.01 -0.50
N SER A 18 13.51 12.98 -0.50
CA SER A 18 12.90 13.51 0.72
C SER A 18 11.54 14.11 0.42
N ARG A 19 10.58 13.89 1.32
CA ARG A 19 9.35 14.68 1.39
C ARG A 19 9.09 15.18 2.81
N GLU A 20 8.54 16.37 2.93
CA GLU A 20 8.20 16.99 4.20
C GLU A 20 6.75 17.47 4.16
N ASN A 21 5.98 17.09 5.17
CA ASN A 21 4.58 17.47 5.27
C ASN A 21 4.43 18.89 5.87
N PRO A 22 3.22 19.50 5.81
CA PRO A 22 2.96 20.81 6.41
C PRO A 22 3.30 20.93 7.91
N ASN A 23 3.31 19.80 8.62
CA ASN A 23 3.65 19.69 10.04
C ASN A 23 5.16 19.45 10.28
N GLN A 24 5.99 19.62 9.25
CA GLN A 24 7.46 19.46 9.28
C GLN A 24 7.94 18.05 9.63
N VAL A 25 7.08 17.05 9.45
CA VAL A 25 7.52 15.65 9.52
C VAL A 25 8.19 15.29 8.21
N LYS A 26 9.50 15.04 8.29
CA LYS A 26 10.34 14.70 7.16
C LYS A 26 10.46 13.18 7.01
N GLN A 27 10.22 12.70 5.80
CA GLN A 27 10.53 11.36 5.34
C GLN A 27 11.66 11.43 4.32
N THR A 28 12.62 10.52 4.42
CA THR A 28 13.75 10.38 3.47
C THR A 28 13.76 9.00 2.85
N TYR A 29 14.30 8.93 1.64
CA TYR A 29 14.24 7.75 0.78
C TYR A 29 15.62 7.45 0.19
N GLN A 30 15.95 6.17 0.06
CA GLN A 30 17.18 5.70 -0.60
C GLN A 30 16.83 4.62 -1.62
N TYR A 31 17.51 4.66 -2.75
CA TYR A 31 17.28 3.78 -3.89
C TYR A 31 18.51 2.94 -4.18
N ASP A 32 18.33 1.74 -4.72
CA ASP A 32 19.42 0.89 -5.19
C ASP A 32 19.86 1.23 -6.63
N GLY A 33 20.84 0.48 -7.13
CA GLY A 33 21.36 0.67 -8.50
C GLY A 33 20.36 0.36 -9.62
N ASP A 34 19.27 -0.34 -9.31
CA ASP A 34 18.17 -0.64 -10.25
C ASP A 34 17.01 0.37 -10.11
N ASN A 35 17.25 1.49 -9.42
CA ASN A 35 16.29 2.55 -9.17
C ASN A 35 15.06 2.14 -8.33
N ARG A 36 15.21 1.12 -7.47
CA ARG A 36 14.14 0.65 -6.57
C ARG A 36 14.30 1.26 -5.18
N LEU A 37 13.21 1.68 -4.57
CA LEU A 37 13.22 2.22 -3.20
C LEU A 37 13.57 1.12 -2.20
N VAL A 38 14.74 1.21 -1.55
CA VAL A 38 15.19 0.20 -0.58
C VAL A 38 15.05 0.64 0.88
N ILE A 39 15.05 1.95 1.15
CA ILE A 39 14.90 2.48 2.51
C ILE A 39 13.96 3.68 2.49
N ALA A 40 13.00 3.70 3.41
CA ALA A 40 12.20 4.87 3.76
C ALA A 40 12.27 5.11 5.26
N GLN A 41 12.52 6.35 5.71
CA GLN A 41 12.72 6.62 7.13
C GLN A 41 12.28 8.02 7.57
N THR A 42 11.85 8.12 8.83
CA THR A 42 11.64 9.36 9.60
C THR A 42 12.62 9.41 10.78
N SER A 43 12.44 10.36 11.70
CA SER A 43 13.16 10.38 12.99
C SER A 43 12.93 9.11 13.83
N ASP A 44 11.74 8.53 13.74
CA ASP A 44 11.27 7.50 14.67
C ASP A 44 10.94 6.16 14.00
N MET A 45 11.07 6.08 12.67
CA MET A 45 10.75 4.88 11.91
C MET A 45 11.73 4.67 10.77
N LYS A 46 12.11 3.43 10.51
CA LYS A 46 12.88 2.99 9.35
C LYS A 46 12.23 1.75 8.73
N ALA A 47 11.88 1.85 7.46
CA ALA A 47 11.40 0.76 6.62
C ALA A 47 12.49 0.35 5.64
N GLN A 48 12.71 -0.94 5.49
CA GLN A 48 13.65 -1.54 4.54
C GLN A 48 12.90 -2.51 3.64
N TYR A 49 13.11 -2.40 2.34
CA TYR A 49 12.41 -3.17 1.32
C TYR A 49 13.40 -4.02 0.53
N HIS A 50 13.02 -5.27 0.24
CA HIS A 50 13.85 -6.21 -0.52
C HIS A 50 13.06 -6.79 -1.69
N TYR A 51 13.75 -6.96 -2.81
CA TYR A 51 13.16 -7.31 -4.09
C TYR A 51 13.82 -8.56 -4.66
N ASP A 52 13.08 -9.30 -5.48
CA ASP A 52 13.67 -10.31 -6.35
C ASP A 52 14.18 -9.71 -7.66
N ALA A 53 14.79 -10.54 -8.50
CA ALA A 53 15.32 -10.15 -9.81
C ALA A 53 14.25 -9.66 -10.80
N LEU A 54 12.97 -9.99 -10.57
CA LEU A 54 11.84 -9.50 -11.37
C LEU A 54 11.27 -8.18 -10.83
N GLY A 55 11.89 -7.58 -9.81
CA GLY A 55 11.46 -6.33 -9.21
C GLY A 55 10.29 -6.46 -8.24
N ARG A 56 9.84 -7.68 -7.91
CA ARG A 56 8.74 -7.90 -6.96
C ARG A 56 9.28 -7.80 -5.54
N ARG A 57 8.57 -7.09 -4.67
CA ARG A 57 8.97 -6.98 -3.26
C ARG A 57 8.74 -8.30 -2.54
N ILE A 58 9.81 -8.95 -2.07
CA ILE A 58 9.75 -10.26 -1.40
C ILE A 58 9.57 -10.15 0.11
N HIS A 59 10.08 -9.09 0.74
CA HIS A 59 9.78 -8.79 2.13
C HIS A 59 10.07 -7.33 2.48
N LYS A 60 9.51 -6.88 3.60
CA LYS A 60 9.83 -5.60 4.24
C LYS A 60 10.09 -5.76 5.72
N VAL A 61 10.95 -4.91 6.26
CA VAL A 61 11.23 -4.80 7.69
C VAL A 61 10.98 -3.36 8.12
N VAL A 62 10.09 -3.15 9.08
CA VAL A 62 9.76 -1.85 9.64
C VAL A 62 10.17 -1.82 11.11
N GLU A 63 11.07 -0.92 11.43
CA GLU A 63 11.49 -0.62 12.79
C GLU A 63 10.92 0.74 13.18
N SER A 64 10.19 0.82 14.30
CA SER A 64 9.66 2.09 14.82
C SER A 64 9.89 2.23 16.31
N ARG A 65 10.12 3.45 16.78
CA ARG A 65 10.18 3.79 18.19
C ARG A 65 8.85 4.39 18.62
N ALA A 66 8.18 3.71 19.55
CA ALA A 66 7.00 4.24 20.21
C ALA A 66 7.29 4.28 21.71
N HIS A 67 7.21 5.46 22.32
CA HIS A 67 7.40 5.65 23.78
C HIS A 67 8.73 5.06 24.28
N GLY A 68 9.82 5.28 23.53
CA GLY A 68 11.16 4.78 23.85
C GLY A 68 11.40 3.29 23.54
N THR A 69 10.35 2.52 23.24
CA THR A 69 10.48 1.09 22.91
C THR A 69 10.63 0.90 21.41
N LEU A 70 11.66 0.16 21.01
CA LEU A 70 11.86 -0.27 19.62
C LEU A 70 10.90 -1.43 19.31
N LYS A 71 10.08 -1.26 18.29
CA LYS A 71 9.25 -2.32 17.69
C LYS A 71 9.79 -2.64 16.31
N ARG A 72 9.93 -3.93 16.01
CA ARG A 72 10.33 -4.43 14.69
C ARG A 72 9.21 -5.32 14.15
N HIS A 73 8.74 -5.04 12.95
CA HIS A 73 7.74 -5.81 12.24
C HIS A 73 8.29 -6.25 10.88
N GLU A 74 8.11 -7.51 10.52
CA GLU A 74 8.60 -8.09 9.28
C GLU A 74 7.46 -8.76 8.52
N THR A 75 7.32 -8.39 7.25
CA THR A 75 6.28 -8.92 6.36
C THR A 75 6.93 -9.56 5.14
N HIS A 76 6.63 -10.83 4.87
CA HIS A 76 7.04 -11.52 3.64
C HIS A 76 5.89 -11.54 2.64
N PHE A 77 6.22 -11.50 1.35
CA PHE A 77 5.25 -11.46 0.26
C PHE A 77 5.48 -12.62 -0.70
N VAL A 78 4.40 -13.30 -1.07
CA VAL A 78 4.37 -14.35 -2.09
C VAL A 78 3.59 -13.84 -3.28
N TRP A 79 4.08 -14.13 -4.48
CA TRP A 79 3.54 -13.59 -5.73
C TRP A 79 3.10 -14.69 -6.70
N GLN A 80 2.02 -14.43 -7.43
CA GLN A 80 1.62 -15.19 -8.61
C GLN A 80 1.81 -14.30 -9.85
N GLY A 81 2.88 -14.54 -10.62
CA GLY A 81 3.31 -13.58 -11.64
C GLY A 81 3.69 -12.24 -10.99
N LEU A 82 3.02 -11.16 -11.39
CA LEU A 82 3.14 -9.80 -10.80
C LEU A 82 2.00 -9.47 -9.82
N ARG A 83 1.08 -10.40 -9.56
CA ARG A 83 -0.04 -10.20 -8.63
C ARG A 83 0.31 -10.74 -7.26
N LEU A 84 0.07 -9.95 -6.21
CA LEU A 84 0.31 -10.37 -4.83
C LEU A 84 -0.60 -11.54 -4.49
N LEU A 85 -0.03 -12.67 -4.07
CA LEU A 85 -0.80 -13.85 -3.68
C LEU A 85 -1.02 -13.88 -2.18
N GLN A 86 0.01 -13.54 -1.40
CA GLN A 86 -0.04 -13.66 0.05
C GLN A 86 0.90 -12.67 0.73
N GLU A 87 0.48 -12.12 1.86
CA GLU A 87 1.34 -11.47 2.84
C GLU A 87 1.45 -12.31 4.12
N GLN A 88 2.62 -12.33 4.73
CA GLN A 88 2.94 -13.12 5.91
C GLN A 88 3.57 -12.22 6.95
N ASP A 89 2.90 -12.04 8.08
CA ASP A 89 3.47 -11.40 9.26
C ASP A 89 4.34 -12.42 10.00
N ILE A 90 5.65 -12.21 9.96
CA ILE A 90 6.63 -13.12 10.58
C ILE A 90 6.57 -13.04 12.10
N ASN A 91 6.17 -11.91 12.66
CA ASN A 91 6.09 -11.71 14.10
C ASN A 91 4.91 -12.45 14.72
N THR A 92 3.77 -12.50 14.02
CA THR A 92 2.53 -13.12 14.54
C THR A 92 2.22 -14.48 13.91
N GLY A 93 2.87 -14.84 12.80
CA GLY A 93 2.55 -16.01 11.99
C GLY A 93 1.24 -15.87 11.20
N LYS A 94 0.59 -14.70 11.24
CA LYS A 94 -0.62 -14.40 10.47
C LYS A 94 -0.29 -14.40 8.98
N CYS A 95 -1.08 -15.11 8.18
CA CYS A 95 -0.94 -15.10 6.72
C CYS A 95 -2.26 -14.66 6.08
N GLN A 96 -2.24 -13.70 5.16
CA GLN A 96 -3.40 -13.31 4.38
C GLN A 96 -3.20 -13.72 2.93
N THR A 97 -3.99 -14.68 2.44
CA THR A 97 -3.92 -15.19 1.07
C THR A 97 -5.09 -14.66 0.27
N TYR A 98 -4.81 -13.95 -0.83
CA TYR A 98 -5.82 -13.28 -1.65
C TYR A 98 -6.31 -14.18 -2.78
N CYS A 99 -7.63 -14.22 -2.94
CA CYS A 99 -8.33 -14.83 -4.06
C CYS A 99 -8.90 -13.71 -4.95
N TYR A 100 -8.74 -13.83 -6.26
CA TYR A 100 -9.15 -12.84 -7.25
C TYR A 100 -10.27 -13.41 -8.14
N GLU A 101 -11.12 -12.54 -8.69
CA GLU A 101 -12.32 -12.95 -9.45
C GLU A 101 -12.00 -13.82 -10.68
N GLU A 102 -11.16 -13.32 -11.58
CA GLU A 102 -10.82 -13.96 -12.85
C GLU A 102 -9.31 -14.15 -13.04
N HIS A 103 -8.93 -14.98 -14.01
CA HIS A 103 -7.53 -15.14 -14.40
C HIS A 103 -6.95 -13.81 -14.90
N GLY A 104 -5.91 -13.32 -14.22
CA GLY A 104 -5.26 -12.05 -14.56
C GLY A 104 -5.91 -10.80 -13.97
N SER A 105 -7.11 -10.90 -13.36
CA SER A 105 -7.77 -9.76 -12.71
C SER A 105 -7.01 -9.30 -11.46
N TYR A 106 -6.99 -7.99 -11.19
CA TYR A 106 -6.47 -7.46 -9.92
C TYR A 106 -7.58 -7.17 -8.91
N THR A 107 -8.84 -7.50 -9.22
CA THR A 107 -9.98 -7.34 -8.30
C THR A 107 -9.95 -8.45 -7.25
N PRO A 108 -9.67 -8.14 -5.97
CA PRO A 108 -9.75 -9.13 -4.92
C PRO A 108 -11.22 -9.51 -4.70
N LEU A 109 -11.47 -10.80 -4.59
CA LEU A 109 -12.78 -11.39 -4.31
C LEU A 109 -12.89 -11.79 -2.85
N ALA A 110 -11.87 -12.51 -2.35
CA ALA A 110 -11.85 -13.04 -0.99
C ALA A 110 -10.44 -13.07 -0.44
N VAL A 111 -10.32 -13.18 0.88
CA VAL A 111 -9.04 -13.41 1.56
C VAL A 111 -9.20 -14.47 2.64
N ILE A 112 -8.23 -15.38 2.65
CA ILE A 112 -8.11 -16.44 3.63
C ILE A 112 -7.03 -16.02 4.62
N VAL A 113 -7.41 -15.80 5.87
CA VAL A 113 -6.50 -15.40 6.94
C VAL A 113 -6.21 -16.58 7.86
N LYS A 114 -4.96 -17.04 7.85
CA LYS A 114 -4.47 -18.01 8.83
C LYS A 114 -4.16 -17.30 10.15
N GLN A 115 -4.70 -17.80 11.24
CA GLN A 115 -4.44 -17.39 12.61
C GLN A 115 -4.08 -18.62 13.46
N PRO A 116 -3.56 -18.46 14.70
CA PRO A 116 -3.26 -19.59 15.58
C PRO A 116 -4.47 -20.51 15.83
N ALA A 117 -5.68 -19.96 15.89
CA ALA A 117 -6.92 -20.71 16.13
C ALA A 117 -7.53 -21.38 14.88
N GLY A 118 -6.92 -21.20 13.69
CA GLY A 118 -7.42 -21.76 12.43
C GLY A 118 -7.48 -20.73 11.30
N TYR A 119 -8.48 -20.86 10.44
CA TYR A 119 -8.65 -20.00 9.26
C TYR A 119 -9.92 -19.16 9.38
N ARG A 120 -9.81 -17.88 8.99
CA ARG A 120 -10.95 -16.97 8.80
C ARG A 120 -11.05 -16.57 7.33
N TYR A 121 -12.27 -16.31 6.88
CA TYR A 121 -12.58 -15.97 5.50
C TYR A 121 -13.28 -14.62 5.47
N TYR A 122 -12.87 -13.77 4.54
CA TYR A 122 -13.48 -12.48 4.30
C TYR A 122 -13.70 -12.24 2.81
N TRP A 123 -14.70 -11.44 2.48
CA TRP A 123 -15.11 -11.11 1.12
C TRP A 123 -14.91 -9.64 0.87
N HIS A 124 -14.32 -9.30 -0.28
CA HIS A 124 -14.10 -7.93 -0.70
C HIS A 124 -15.28 -7.48 -1.56
N HIS A 125 -15.70 -6.24 -1.35
CA HIS A 125 -16.66 -5.54 -2.19
C HIS A 125 -15.89 -4.41 -2.87
N CYS A 126 -15.64 -4.53 -4.16
CA CYS A 126 -14.75 -3.63 -4.89
C CYS A 126 -15.51 -2.66 -5.79
N ASP A 127 -14.91 -1.49 -6.00
CA ASP A 127 -15.31 -0.55 -7.05
C ASP A 127 -14.84 -1.03 -8.43
N ILE A 128 -15.31 -0.39 -9.50
CA ILE A 128 -15.01 -0.71 -10.90
C ILE A 128 -13.51 -0.67 -11.26
N ASN A 129 -12.70 0.03 -10.46
CA ASN A 129 -11.25 0.10 -10.61
C ASN A 129 -10.49 -0.88 -9.69
N SER A 130 -11.19 -1.91 -9.21
CA SER A 130 -10.71 -2.95 -8.29
C SER A 130 -10.37 -2.47 -6.88
N ALA A 131 -10.70 -1.22 -6.52
CA ALA A 131 -10.48 -0.70 -5.16
C ALA A 131 -11.42 -1.40 -4.16
N PRO A 132 -10.93 -2.04 -3.09
CA PRO A 132 -11.80 -2.54 -2.03
C PRO A 132 -12.54 -1.38 -1.36
N LEU A 133 -13.88 -1.35 -1.43
CA LEU A 133 -14.75 -0.39 -0.74
C LEU A 133 -15.13 -0.90 0.66
N ASP A 134 -15.46 -2.18 0.76
CA ASP A 134 -15.82 -2.83 2.02
C ASP A 134 -15.25 -4.25 2.08
N VAL A 135 -15.08 -4.77 3.30
CA VAL A 135 -14.75 -6.17 3.55
C VAL A 135 -15.70 -6.74 4.59
N THR A 136 -16.30 -7.88 4.31
CA THR A 136 -17.23 -8.57 5.22
C THR A 136 -16.67 -9.90 5.71
N ASN A 137 -17.03 -10.32 6.92
CA ASN A 137 -16.72 -11.65 7.45
C ASN A 137 -17.81 -12.68 7.12
N ALA A 138 -17.65 -13.91 7.61
CA ALA A 138 -18.54 -15.04 7.27
C ALA A 138 -19.99 -14.89 7.76
N GLN A 139 -20.22 -13.99 8.72
CA GLN A 139 -21.55 -13.65 9.21
C GLN A 139 -22.19 -12.52 8.39
N GLY A 140 -21.56 -12.07 7.30
CA GLY A 140 -22.03 -10.96 6.47
C GLY A 140 -21.75 -9.58 7.09
N ASN A 141 -20.98 -9.53 8.17
CA ASN A 141 -20.71 -8.28 8.85
C ASN A 141 -19.51 -7.54 8.26
N THR A 142 -19.61 -6.22 8.09
CA THR A 142 -18.48 -5.37 7.67
C THR A 142 -17.40 -5.32 8.76
N VAL A 143 -16.16 -5.66 8.40
CA VAL A 143 -14.94 -5.65 9.24
C VAL A 143 -13.87 -4.69 8.75
N TRP A 144 -14.05 -4.12 7.55
CA TRP A 144 -13.31 -2.96 7.09
C TRP A 144 -14.15 -2.19 6.07
N SER A 145 -14.01 -0.87 6.04
CA SER A 145 -14.60 0.01 5.02
C SER A 145 -13.56 1.04 4.61
N GLY A 146 -13.58 1.49 3.35
CA GLY A 146 -12.58 2.37 2.77
C GLY A 146 -13.23 3.54 2.04
N LYS A 147 -13.11 4.75 2.61
CA LYS A 147 -13.53 5.98 1.92
C LYS A 147 -12.35 6.60 1.18
N TYR A 148 -12.31 6.40 -0.13
CA TYR A 148 -11.27 6.93 -1.01
C TYR A 148 -11.52 8.40 -1.33
N GLU A 149 -10.47 9.21 -1.24
CA GLU A 149 -10.42 10.53 -1.85
C GLU A 149 -9.93 10.46 -3.30
N ARG A 150 -9.86 11.62 -3.96
CA ARG A 150 -9.59 11.79 -5.40
C ARG A 150 -8.41 10.99 -5.97
N PHE A 151 -7.41 10.67 -5.16
CA PHE A 151 -6.17 10.04 -5.61
C PHE A 151 -5.87 8.72 -4.89
N GLY A 152 -6.90 8.07 -4.35
CA GLY A 152 -6.75 6.77 -3.69
C GLY A 152 -6.35 6.86 -2.22
N PHE A 153 -6.22 8.07 -1.67
CA PHE A 153 -6.00 8.26 -0.24
C PHE A 153 -7.23 7.77 0.52
N VAL A 154 -7.05 6.83 1.45
CA VAL A 154 -8.13 6.35 2.32
C VAL A 154 -8.02 7.10 3.64
N ARG A 155 -8.98 7.99 3.93
CA ARG A 155 -9.12 8.50 5.31
C ARG A 155 -9.59 7.36 6.17
N SER A 156 -8.78 7.01 7.19
CA SER A 156 -9.13 6.21 8.38
C SER A 156 -10.35 5.29 8.22
N SER A 157 -10.14 3.97 8.13
CA SER A 157 -11.21 2.95 7.99
C SER A 157 -12.52 3.37 8.70
N PRO A 158 -13.55 3.86 7.98
CA PRO A 158 -14.75 4.48 8.56
C PRO A 158 -15.70 3.52 9.26
N LEU A 159 -15.26 2.36 9.76
CA LEU A 159 -16.13 1.53 10.57
C LEU A 159 -16.69 2.24 11.82
N SER A 160 -16.13 3.39 12.21
CA SER A 160 -16.73 4.27 13.23
C SER A 160 -18.00 5.02 12.81
N PHE A 161 -18.47 4.95 11.56
CA PHE A 161 -19.67 5.68 11.12
C PHE A 161 -20.96 4.84 11.13
N TYR A 162 -20.85 3.51 11.09
CA TYR A 162 -22.00 2.59 11.03
C TYR A 162 -21.94 1.43 12.03
N SER A 163 -20.90 1.36 12.87
CA SER A 163 -20.81 0.33 13.90
C SER A 163 -21.74 0.67 15.08
N ASP A 164 -22.63 -0.26 15.39
CA ASP A 164 -23.27 -0.36 16.70
C ASP A 164 -22.20 -0.28 17.80
N PRO A 165 -22.29 0.68 18.75
CA PRO A 165 -21.29 0.86 19.80
C PRO A 165 -21.12 -0.36 20.73
N GLU A 166 -22.08 -1.30 20.76
CA GLU A 166 -21.97 -2.54 21.53
C GLU A 166 -21.24 -3.67 20.79
N ARG A 167 -20.91 -3.45 19.52
CA ARG A 167 -20.37 -4.50 18.66
C ARG A 167 -18.86 -4.62 18.80
N GLU A 168 -18.39 -5.76 19.29
CA GLU A 168 -16.97 -6.08 19.34
C GLU A 168 -16.39 -6.12 17.92
N MET A 169 -15.55 -5.13 17.59
CA MET A 169 -15.00 -4.97 16.26
C MET A 169 -13.81 -5.91 16.05
N GLU A 170 -13.98 -6.84 15.13
CA GLU A 170 -12.88 -7.65 14.62
C GLU A 170 -11.87 -6.75 13.90
N SER A 171 -10.60 -6.77 14.33
CA SER A 171 -9.55 -6.03 13.66
C SER A 171 -9.14 -6.73 12.36
N PHE A 172 -9.56 -6.18 11.22
CA PHE A 172 -9.12 -6.60 9.90
C PHE A 172 -8.30 -5.49 9.23
N GLU A 173 -7.10 -5.86 8.77
CA GLU A 173 -6.20 -4.95 8.05
C GLU A 173 -6.30 -5.21 6.54
N GLN A 174 -6.77 -4.19 5.83
CA GLN A 174 -6.84 -4.17 4.37
C GLN A 174 -5.73 -3.29 3.79
N ASN A 175 -4.74 -3.92 3.16
CA ASN A 175 -3.61 -3.23 2.53
C ASN A 175 -3.77 -3.06 1.01
N LEU A 176 -4.65 -3.80 0.34
CA LEU A 176 -4.89 -3.60 -1.09
C LEU A 176 -5.59 -2.25 -1.34
N ARG A 177 -5.21 -1.59 -2.44
CA ARG A 177 -5.80 -0.31 -2.89
C ARG A 177 -6.31 -0.48 -4.32
N TYR A 178 -6.03 0.47 -5.22
CA TYR A 178 -6.33 0.26 -6.64
C TYR A 178 -5.64 -0.99 -7.19
N ALA A 179 -6.10 -1.46 -8.35
CA ALA A 179 -5.53 -2.62 -9.04
C ALA A 179 -3.99 -2.66 -8.97
N GLY A 180 -3.43 -3.69 -8.33
CA GLY A 180 -1.99 -3.90 -8.19
C GLY A 180 -1.27 -3.09 -7.10
N GLN A 181 -1.99 -2.24 -6.37
CA GLN A 181 -1.44 -1.40 -5.31
C GLN A 181 -1.52 -2.04 -3.93
N TYR A 182 -0.44 -1.91 -3.18
CA TYR A 182 -0.33 -2.29 -1.78
C TYR A 182 0.00 -1.07 -0.92
N PHE A 183 -0.78 -0.82 0.13
CA PHE A 183 -0.59 0.29 1.07
C PHE A 183 0.48 -0.04 2.11
N ASP A 184 1.54 0.76 2.13
CA ASP A 184 2.55 0.72 3.17
C ASP A 184 2.20 1.72 4.25
N ASN A 185 1.54 1.25 5.31
CA ASN A 185 1.11 2.09 6.44
C ASN A 185 2.25 2.91 7.05
N GLU A 186 3.47 2.38 7.07
CA GLU A 186 4.63 3.04 7.65
C GLU A 186 5.04 4.32 6.90
N THR A 187 4.84 4.36 5.58
CA THR A 187 5.13 5.55 4.77
C THR A 187 3.87 6.31 4.38
N GLY A 188 2.74 5.63 4.23
CA GLY A 188 1.54 6.14 3.58
C GLY A 188 1.63 6.11 2.04
N LEU A 189 2.67 5.50 1.47
CA LEU A 189 2.82 5.28 0.03
C LEU A 189 2.12 3.99 -0.40
N HIS A 190 1.78 3.91 -1.67
CA HIS A 190 1.25 2.70 -2.29
C HIS A 190 2.34 2.08 -3.16
N PHE A 191 2.79 0.88 -2.82
CA PHE A 191 3.65 0.10 -3.68
C PHE A 191 2.86 -0.45 -4.86
N ASN A 192 3.27 -0.13 -6.08
CA ASN A 192 2.68 -0.58 -7.33
C ASN A 192 3.74 -1.31 -8.16
N THR A 193 4.13 -2.50 -7.70
CA THR A 193 5.12 -3.44 -8.26
C THR A 193 6.52 -2.87 -8.52
N PHE A 194 6.66 -1.88 -9.41
CA PHE A 194 7.93 -1.25 -9.75
C PHE A 194 8.07 0.16 -9.19
N ARG A 195 6.95 0.80 -8.83
CA ARG A 195 6.93 2.20 -8.39
C ARG A 195 6.18 2.40 -7.10
N PHE A 196 6.52 3.46 -6.38
CA PHE A 196 5.79 3.93 -5.21
C PHE A 196 4.96 5.14 -5.58
N TYR A 197 3.67 5.06 -5.29
CA TYR A 197 2.69 6.09 -5.58
C TYR A 197 2.36 6.87 -4.30
N ASP A 198 2.37 8.19 -4.40
CA ASP A 198 1.97 9.09 -3.33
C ASP A 198 0.51 9.51 -3.53
N PRO A 199 -0.45 8.93 -2.78
CA PRO A 199 -1.87 9.25 -2.93
C PRO A 199 -2.20 10.68 -2.48
N GLN A 200 -1.32 11.38 -1.78
CA GLN A 200 -1.58 12.75 -1.33
C GLN A 200 -1.46 13.77 -2.46
N ILE A 201 -0.63 13.47 -3.45
CA ILE A 201 -0.36 14.35 -4.60
C ILE A 201 -0.68 13.69 -5.94
N GLY A 202 -1.17 12.45 -5.93
CA GLY A 202 -1.69 11.75 -7.10
C GLY A 202 -0.63 11.37 -8.13
N ARG A 203 0.61 11.05 -7.71
CA ARG A 203 1.71 10.72 -8.64
C ARG A 203 2.71 9.74 -8.05
N PHE A 204 3.51 9.12 -8.92
CA PHE A 204 4.66 8.32 -8.50
C PHE A 204 5.77 9.20 -7.94
N ILE A 205 6.57 8.64 -7.01
CA ILE A 205 7.74 9.31 -6.42
C ILE A 205 9.05 8.99 -7.16
N MET A 206 8.95 8.23 -8.25
CA MET A 206 10.05 7.87 -9.15
C MET A 206 9.54 7.92 -10.59
N PRO A 207 10.41 8.19 -11.58
CA PRO A 207 10.04 8.18 -12.99
C PRO A 207 9.66 6.78 -13.47
N ASP A 208 8.93 6.72 -14.59
CA ASP A 208 8.56 5.47 -15.24
C ASP A 208 9.80 4.71 -15.75
N PRO A 209 10.03 3.44 -15.34
CA PRO A 209 11.17 2.64 -15.80
C PRO A 209 11.19 2.42 -17.32
N ILE A 210 10.03 2.43 -17.99
CA ILE A 210 9.95 2.32 -19.47
C ILE A 210 10.10 3.67 -20.17
N GLY A 211 10.37 4.74 -19.42
CA GLY A 211 10.61 6.08 -19.93
C GLY A 211 9.42 6.63 -20.71
N LEU A 212 9.70 7.32 -21.83
CA LEU A 212 8.67 7.97 -22.65
C LEU A 212 7.71 6.99 -23.34
N LEU A 213 8.00 5.68 -23.35
CA LEU A 213 7.05 4.67 -23.80
C LEU A 213 5.83 4.60 -22.86
N GLY A 214 5.97 4.97 -21.60
CA GLY A 214 4.87 5.12 -20.62
C GLY A 214 4.12 6.45 -20.75
N GLY A 215 4.55 7.35 -21.65
CA GLY A 215 3.98 8.66 -21.87
C GLY A 215 4.91 9.82 -21.50
N MET A 216 4.47 11.04 -21.81
CA MET A 216 5.30 12.24 -21.59
C MET A 216 5.48 12.61 -20.11
N ASN A 217 4.53 12.23 -19.24
CA ASN A 217 4.63 12.46 -17.80
C ASN A 217 5.06 11.18 -17.09
N LEU A 218 6.36 11.08 -16.81
CA LEU A 218 6.98 9.92 -16.17
C LEU A 218 6.48 9.64 -14.74
N TYR A 219 5.78 10.60 -14.12
CA TYR A 219 5.26 10.47 -12.76
C TYR A 219 3.74 10.24 -12.72
N ALA A 220 3.06 10.26 -13.86
CA ALA A 220 1.61 10.08 -13.91
C ALA A 220 1.23 8.66 -13.48
N TYR A 221 0.16 8.54 -12.70
CA TYR A 221 -0.43 7.23 -12.39
C TYR A 221 -1.18 6.68 -13.59
N ALA A 222 -2.25 7.34 -14.01
CA ALA A 222 -3.01 7.00 -15.21
C ALA A 222 -3.58 8.29 -15.82
N PRO A 223 -3.93 8.30 -17.13
CA PRO A 223 -4.58 9.45 -17.77
C PRO A 223 -5.88 9.87 -17.05
N ASN A 224 -6.63 8.90 -16.51
CA ASN A 224 -7.76 9.15 -15.63
C ASN A 224 -7.86 8.02 -14.56
N PRO A 225 -7.61 8.31 -13.27
CA PRO A 225 -7.58 7.31 -12.20
C PRO A 225 -8.95 6.70 -11.86
N LEU A 226 -10.06 7.30 -12.32
CA LEU A 226 -11.41 6.80 -12.07
C LEU A 226 -11.87 5.78 -13.14
N GLY A 227 -11.23 5.75 -14.31
CA GLY A 227 -11.57 4.85 -15.41
C GLY A 227 -10.42 3.99 -15.92
N PHE A 228 -9.17 4.32 -15.56
CA PHE A 228 -7.96 3.60 -15.96
C PHE A 228 -7.10 3.34 -14.74
N HIS A 229 -6.51 2.15 -14.68
CA HIS A 229 -5.52 1.78 -13.68
C HIS A 229 -4.16 1.58 -14.35
N ALA A 230 -3.09 1.89 -13.62
CA ALA A 230 -1.72 1.71 -14.10
C ALA A 230 -1.30 0.25 -13.91
N THR A 231 -1.63 -0.62 -14.85
CA THR A 231 -1.01 -1.95 -14.94
C THR A 231 0.26 -1.84 -15.77
N CYS A 232 1.41 -2.22 -15.21
CA CYS A 232 2.61 -2.42 -16.01
C CYS A 232 2.34 -3.58 -16.99
N ARG A 233 2.47 -3.28 -18.29
CA ARG A 233 2.57 -4.28 -19.35
C ARG A 233 3.99 -4.79 -19.46
#